data_AF-A0A813HKV9-F1
#
_entry.id   AF-A0A813HKV9-F1
#
_cell.length_a   1.000
_cell.length_b   1.000
_cell.length_c   1.000
_cell.angle_alpha   90.00
_cell.angle_beta   90.00
_cell.angle_gamma   90.00
#
_symmetry.space_group_name_H-M   'P 1'
#
loop_
_entity.id
_entity.type
_entity.pdbx_description
1 polymer ?
#
loop_
_entity_poly.entity_id
_entity_poly.type
_entity_poly.pdbx_seq_one_letter_code
_entity_poly.pdbx_strand_id
1 'polypeptide(L)'
;CGKQPLRKMKCKGNNKSKKQKLSLKYNIQKRQREHKRRVKKEATKLGMKKRVKKDPGIPNSWPFKAEMLADIERLKEKKEAEIAKKRAEQKTKGVKEKKQMLKESSEAHRDKEVERRKKREEQVEMSQLDSLRRLLLKADVLLQVLDARDPLGCRCLELEVWAKENGKRLVFVLSKCDL
;
A
#
# COMPACT_ATOMS: atom_id res chain seq x y z
N CYS A 1 79.78 -20.69 64.07
CA CYS A 1 78.85 -19.69 63.49
C CYS A 1 77.43 -20.26 63.42
N GLY A 2 76.59 -19.95 64.40
CA GLY A 2 75.19 -20.40 64.43
C GLY A 2 74.31 -19.58 63.48
N LYS A 3 73.61 -20.25 62.56
CA LYS A 3 72.58 -19.62 61.72
C LYS A 3 71.31 -19.48 62.57
N GLN A 4 70.92 -18.24 62.89
CA GLN A 4 69.59 -17.98 63.46
C GLN A 4 68.50 -18.28 62.42
N PRO A 5 67.37 -18.90 62.79
CA PRO A 5 66.25 -19.08 61.87
C PRO A 5 65.58 -17.72 61.60
N LEU A 6 65.46 -17.37 60.32
CA LEU A 6 64.70 -16.20 59.86
C LEU A 6 63.28 -16.23 60.43
N ARG A 7 62.93 -15.24 61.26
CA ARG A 7 61.55 -14.99 61.73
C ARG A 7 60.63 -14.91 60.52
N LYS A 8 59.70 -15.86 60.37
CA LYS A 8 58.60 -15.76 59.38
C LYS A 8 57.81 -14.48 59.68
N MET A 9 57.95 -13.46 58.83
CA MET A 9 57.08 -12.29 58.86
C MET A 9 55.64 -12.76 58.67
N LYS A 10 54.76 -12.48 59.64
CA LYS A 10 53.31 -12.67 59.47
C LYS A 10 52.85 -11.72 58.37
N CYS A 11 52.65 -12.24 57.17
CA CYS A 11 52.05 -11.51 56.06
C CYS A 11 50.69 -10.96 56.55
N LYS A 12 50.51 -9.64 56.50
CA LYS A 12 49.25 -8.98 56.87
C LYS A 12 48.09 -9.70 56.17
N GLY A 13 47.07 -10.04 56.95
CA GLY A 13 46.02 -11.01 56.61
C GLY A 13 45.31 -10.79 55.29
N ASN A 14 44.62 -11.84 54.84
CA ASN A 14 43.89 -11.96 53.57
C ASN A 14 42.81 -10.86 53.38
N ASN A 15 43.23 -9.63 53.13
CA ASN A 15 42.37 -8.54 52.73
C ASN A 15 42.00 -8.76 51.26
N LYS A 16 40.80 -9.30 51.03
CA LYS A 16 40.27 -9.49 49.67
C LYS A 16 40.24 -8.14 48.97
N SER A 17 40.83 -8.08 47.78
CA SER A 17 40.84 -6.87 46.95
C SER A 17 39.41 -6.44 46.63
N LYS A 18 39.13 -5.13 46.78
CA LYS A 18 37.87 -4.52 46.33
C LYS A 18 37.80 -4.40 44.80
N LYS A 19 38.90 -4.66 44.08
CA LYS A 19 38.94 -4.66 42.61
C LYS A 19 38.15 -5.85 42.08
N GLN A 20 37.09 -5.58 41.33
CA GLN A 20 36.29 -6.61 40.68
C GLN A 20 36.92 -7.01 39.35
N LYS A 21 36.94 -8.31 39.07
CA LYS A 21 37.26 -8.81 37.72
C LYS A 21 36.20 -8.33 36.73
N LEU A 22 36.63 -8.03 35.50
CA LEU A 22 35.74 -7.58 34.43
C LEU A 22 34.61 -8.60 34.16
N SER A 23 34.91 -9.89 34.24
CA SER A 23 33.93 -10.98 34.11
C SER A 23 32.86 -10.94 35.20
N LEU A 24 33.24 -10.65 36.45
CA LEU A 24 32.31 -10.51 37.57
C LEU A 24 31.37 -9.32 37.35
N LYS A 25 31.89 -8.17 36.88
CA LYS A 25 31.10 -6.99 36.54
C LYS A 25 30.02 -7.32 35.49
N TYR A 26 30.40 -7.97 34.39
CA TYR A 26 29.45 -8.32 33.33
C TYR A 26 28.43 -9.37 33.77
N ASN A 27 28.83 -10.34 34.59
CA ASN A 27 27.90 -11.34 35.16
C ASN A 27 26.88 -10.67 36.10
N ILE A 28 27.31 -9.72 36.93
CA ILE A 28 26.40 -8.95 37.81
C ILE A 28 25.43 -8.12 36.97
N GLN A 29 25.91 -7.42 35.94
CA GLN A 29 25.04 -6.63 35.06
C GLN A 29 24.02 -7.51 34.31
N LYS A 30 24.44 -8.68 33.82
CA LYS A 30 23.54 -9.65 33.18
C LYS A 30 22.47 -10.14 34.15
N ARG A 31 22.85 -10.55 35.37
CA ARG A 31 21.91 -10.97 36.43
C ARG A 31 20.94 -9.85 36.80
N GLN A 32 21.40 -8.62 36.95
CA GLN A 32 20.54 -7.46 37.23
C GLN A 32 19.55 -7.18 36.08
N ARG A 33 20.00 -7.30 34.83
CA ARG A 33 19.13 -7.12 33.65
C ARG A 33 18.05 -8.19 33.57
N GLU A 34 18.43 -9.45 33.78
CA GLU A 34 17.49 -10.58 33.81
C GLU A 34 16.49 -10.44 34.96
N HIS A 35 16.95 -10.06 36.15
CA HIS A 35 16.08 -9.80 37.29
C HIS A 35 15.09 -8.67 37.00
N LYS A 36 15.54 -7.50 36.51
CA LYS A 36 14.65 -6.39 36.13
C LYS A 36 13.65 -6.79 35.03
N ARG A 37 14.06 -7.64 34.08
CA ARG A 37 13.18 -8.17 33.03
C ARG A 37 12.09 -9.07 33.62
N ARG A 38 12.46 -9.96 34.56
CA ARG A 38 11.53 -10.85 35.27
C ARG A 38 10.53 -10.05 36.12
N VAL A 39 11.01 -9.13 36.94
CA VAL A 39 10.17 -8.23 37.75
C VAL A 39 9.20 -7.42 36.89
N LYS A 40 9.64 -6.89 35.74
CA LYS A 40 8.74 -6.17 34.80
C LYS A 40 7.65 -7.09 34.25
N LYS A 41 7.99 -8.32 33.86
CA LYS A 41 7.03 -9.30 33.35
C LYS A 41 6.01 -9.70 34.42
N GLU A 42 6.48 -9.97 35.63
CA GLU A 42 5.62 -10.30 36.78
C GLU A 42 4.71 -9.12 37.15
N ALA A 43 5.22 -7.89 37.17
CA ALA A 43 4.42 -6.69 37.38
C ALA A 43 3.34 -6.49 36.30
N THR A 44 3.68 -6.73 35.03
CA THR A 44 2.69 -6.69 33.93
C THR A 44 1.65 -7.80 34.07
N LYS A 45 2.06 -9.03 34.44
CA LYS A 45 1.16 -10.18 34.64
C LYS A 45 0.20 -9.96 35.82
N LEU A 46 0.66 -9.33 36.88
CA LEU A 46 -0.14 -8.92 38.04
C LEU A 46 -0.98 -7.66 37.78
N GLY A 47 -0.94 -7.11 36.55
CA GLY A 47 -1.71 -5.92 36.19
C GLY A 47 -1.28 -4.65 36.92
N MET A 48 -0.11 -4.63 37.56
CA MET A 48 0.42 -3.45 38.26
C MET A 48 0.83 -2.39 37.24
N LYS A 49 -0.11 -1.50 36.92
CA LYS A 49 0.15 -0.32 36.10
C LYS A 49 1.10 0.61 36.85
N LYS A 50 2.01 1.26 36.12
CA LYS A 50 2.83 2.34 36.70
C LYS A 50 1.89 3.42 37.21
N ARG A 51 1.92 3.70 38.52
CA ARG A 51 1.17 4.83 39.10
C ARG A 51 1.71 6.11 38.48
N VAL A 52 0.81 6.93 37.93
CA VAL A 52 1.16 8.30 37.52
C VAL A 52 1.52 9.05 38.80
N LYS A 53 2.70 9.68 38.84
CA LYS A 53 3.08 10.55 39.95
C LYS A 53 2.07 11.71 39.98
N LYS A 54 1.36 11.85 41.09
CA LYS A 54 0.47 12.99 41.30
C LYS A 54 1.34 14.19 41.68
N ASP A 55 1.18 15.30 40.98
CA ASP A 55 1.85 16.53 41.35
C ASP A 55 1.26 17.07 42.66
N PRO A 56 2.10 17.57 43.59
CA PRO A 56 1.64 18.10 44.88
C PRO A 56 0.78 19.37 44.77
N GLY A 57 0.53 19.88 43.55
CA GLY A 57 -0.33 21.02 43.30
C GLY A 57 0.28 22.35 43.75
N ILE A 58 -0.42 23.45 43.43
CA ILE A 58 -0.03 24.79 43.85
C ILE A 58 -0.62 25.05 45.25
N PRO A 59 0.22 25.32 46.28
CA PRO A 59 -0.24 25.63 47.63
C PRO A 59 -1.21 26.81 47.68
N ASN A 60 -2.15 26.79 48.63
CA ASN A 60 -3.16 27.85 48.76
C ASN A 60 -2.63 29.16 49.36
N SER A 61 -1.42 29.15 49.91
CA SER A 61 -0.77 30.33 50.49
C SER A 61 -0.21 31.31 49.45
N TRP A 62 -0.33 30.99 48.15
CA TRP A 62 0.26 31.80 47.10
C TRP A 62 -0.71 32.88 46.59
N PRO A 63 -0.37 34.19 46.72
CA PRO A 63 -1.30 35.30 46.45
C PRO A 63 -1.78 35.39 45.00
N PHE A 64 -1.01 34.91 44.02
CA PHE A 64 -1.35 34.94 42.59
C PHE A 64 -1.92 33.62 42.07
N LYS A 65 -2.33 32.72 42.96
CA LYS A 65 -2.87 31.40 42.59
C LYS A 65 -4.08 31.49 41.67
N ALA A 66 -4.99 32.44 41.92
CA ALA A 66 -6.19 32.62 41.10
C ALA A 66 -5.85 33.03 39.66
N GLU A 67 -4.93 33.98 39.50
CA GLU A 67 -4.48 34.48 38.19
C GLU A 67 -3.77 33.38 37.39
N MET A 68 -2.86 32.62 38.03
CA MET A 68 -2.17 31.51 37.37
C MET A 68 -3.11 30.38 36.95
N LEU A 69 -4.13 30.07 37.76
CA LEU A 69 -5.12 29.05 37.40
C LEU A 69 -5.91 29.48 36.15
N ALA A 70 -6.30 30.75 36.05
CA ALA A 70 -6.95 31.31 34.86
C ALA A 70 -6.05 31.26 33.62
N ASP A 71 -4.75 31.54 33.76
CA ASP A 71 -3.80 31.41 32.66
C ASP A 71 -3.62 29.96 32.19
N ILE A 72 -3.55 29.01 33.13
CA ILE A 72 -3.48 27.59 32.81
C ILE A 72 -4.74 27.15 32.07
N GLU A 73 -5.92 27.61 32.48
CA GLU A 73 -7.19 27.32 31.81
C GLU A 73 -7.21 27.88 30.39
N ARG A 74 -6.86 29.15 30.19
CA ARG A 74 -6.72 29.76 28.86
C ARG A 74 -5.74 28.99 27.96
N LEU A 75 -4.61 28.53 28.52
CA LEU A 75 -3.64 27.73 27.78
C LEU A 75 -4.16 26.33 27.43
N LYS A 76 -4.93 25.71 28.33
CA LYS A 76 -5.58 24.41 28.07
C LYS A 76 -6.62 24.53 26.96
N GLU A 77 -7.51 25.53 27.03
CA GLU A 77 -8.53 25.78 26.01
C GLU A 77 -7.91 26.00 24.63
N LYS A 78 -6.86 26.82 24.54
CA LYS A 78 -6.14 27.06 23.27
C LYS A 78 -5.54 25.77 22.71
N LYS A 79 -4.89 24.96 23.55
CA LYS A 79 -4.31 23.67 23.13
C LYS A 79 -5.38 22.68 22.68
N GLU A 80 -6.49 22.59 23.41
CA GLU A 80 -7.60 21.70 23.07
C GLU A 80 -8.27 22.12 21.75
N ALA A 81 -8.47 23.42 21.54
CA ALA A 81 -8.98 23.96 20.29
C ALA A 81 -8.02 23.68 19.10
N GLU A 82 -6.71 23.84 19.29
CA GLU A 82 -5.72 23.52 18.25
C GLU A 82 -5.71 22.03 17.91
N ILE A 83 -5.77 21.16 18.92
CA ILE A 83 -5.84 19.70 18.73
C ILE A 83 -7.15 19.32 18.01
N ALA A 84 -8.28 19.93 18.39
CA ALA A 84 -9.56 19.70 17.74
C ALA A 84 -9.54 20.12 16.26
N LYS A 85 -8.96 21.30 15.95
CA LYS A 85 -8.77 21.77 14.57
C LYS A 85 -7.90 20.81 13.76
N LYS A 86 -6.73 20.40 14.29
CA LYS A 86 -5.85 19.43 13.63
C LYS A 86 -6.55 18.10 13.36
N ARG A 87 -7.34 17.60 14.32
CA ARG A 87 -8.13 16.36 14.14
C ARG A 87 -9.22 16.52 13.06
N ALA A 88 -9.90 17.66 13.02
CA ALA A 88 -10.91 17.93 12.00
C ALA A 88 -10.28 18.01 10.60
N GLU A 89 -9.16 18.71 10.45
CA GLU A 89 -8.41 18.80 9.19
C GLU A 89 -7.88 17.44 8.71
N GLN A 90 -7.37 16.60 9.61
CA GLN A 90 -6.94 15.25 9.27
C GLN A 90 -8.11 14.38 8.78
N LYS A 91 -9.29 14.50 9.39
CA LYS A 91 -10.49 13.78 8.95
C LYS A 91 -10.94 14.25 7.56
N THR A 92 -10.99 15.55 7.30
CA THR A 92 -11.42 16.07 5.99
C THR A 92 -10.42 15.72 4.89
N LYS A 93 -9.11 15.78 5.16
CA LYS A 93 -8.06 15.33 4.23
C LYS A 93 -8.20 13.84 3.91
N GLY A 94 -8.31 12.97 4.93
CA GLY A 94 -8.46 11.53 4.71
C GLY A 94 -9.72 11.16 3.92
N VAL A 95 -10.84 11.86 4.11
CA VAL A 95 -12.06 11.65 3.31
C VAL A 95 -11.88 12.11 1.87
N LYS A 96 -11.21 13.24 1.63
CA LYS A 96 -10.90 13.74 0.28
C LYS A 96 -9.99 12.78 -0.48
N GLU A 97 -8.90 12.34 0.15
CA GLU A 97 -7.95 11.37 -0.42
C GLU A 97 -8.63 10.05 -0.75
N LYS A 98 -9.45 9.50 0.15
CA LYS A 98 -10.20 8.26 -0.10
C LYS A 98 -11.19 8.41 -1.25
N LYS A 99 -11.85 9.58 -1.37
CA LYS A 99 -12.78 9.86 -2.48
C LYS A 99 -12.05 10.01 -3.81
N GLN A 100 -10.85 10.61 -3.81
CA GLN A 100 -10.01 10.71 -5.01
C GLN A 100 -9.53 9.33 -5.47
N MET A 101 -8.98 8.52 -4.56
CA MET A 101 -8.54 7.16 -4.91
C MET A 101 -9.68 6.28 -5.44
N LEU A 102 -10.89 6.42 -4.89
CA LEU A 102 -12.05 5.67 -5.38
C LEU A 102 -12.45 6.09 -6.80
N LYS A 103 -12.38 7.40 -7.12
CA LYS A 103 -12.64 7.92 -8.46
C LYS A 103 -11.59 7.44 -9.47
N GLU A 104 -10.32 7.58 -9.13
CA GLU A 104 -9.20 7.14 -9.98
C GLU A 104 -9.27 5.64 -10.26
N SER A 105 -9.59 4.84 -9.23
CA SER A 105 -9.78 3.39 -9.41
C SER A 105 -10.96 3.08 -10.32
N SER A 106 -12.09 3.76 -10.16
CA SER A 106 -13.27 3.59 -11.02
C SER A 106 -12.99 3.98 -12.47
N GLU A 107 -12.24 5.05 -12.70
CA GLU A 107 -11.89 5.56 -14.02
C GLU A 107 -10.91 4.59 -14.72
N ALA A 108 -9.87 4.14 -14.01
CA ALA A 108 -8.95 3.12 -14.52
C ALA A 108 -9.65 1.79 -14.85
N HIS A 109 -10.71 1.41 -14.12
CA HIS A 109 -11.52 0.25 -14.46
C HIS A 109 -12.32 0.45 -15.76
N ARG A 110 -12.89 1.65 -15.96
CA ARG A 110 -13.64 1.99 -17.18
C ARG A 110 -12.73 2.00 -18.41
N ASP A 111 -11.54 2.58 -18.30
CA ASP A 111 -10.58 2.61 -19.42
C ASP A 111 -10.13 1.20 -19.82
N LYS A 112 -9.87 0.33 -18.83
CA LYS A 112 -9.54 -1.08 -19.08
C LYS A 112 -10.68 -1.83 -19.77
N GLU A 113 -11.93 -1.52 -19.43
CA GLU A 113 -13.09 -2.16 -20.07
C GLU A 113 -13.23 -1.74 -21.53
N VAL A 114 -13.08 -0.44 -21.82
CA VAL A 114 -13.10 0.09 -23.19
C VAL A 114 -12.00 -0.56 -24.04
N GLU A 115 -10.78 -0.64 -23.52
CA GLU A 115 -9.67 -1.28 -24.24
C GLU A 115 -9.88 -2.78 -24.48
N ARG A 116 -10.49 -3.49 -23.53
CA ARG A 116 -10.85 -4.91 -23.73
C ARG A 116 -11.92 -5.08 -24.80
N ARG A 117 -12.85 -4.14 -24.90
CA ARG A 117 -13.89 -4.17 -25.94
C ARG A 117 -13.31 -3.95 -27.33
N LYS A 118 -12.46 -2.94 -27.51
CA LYS A 118 -11.76 -2.70 -28.78
C LYS A 118 -10.96 -3.92 -29.24
N LYS A 119 -10.17 -4.52 -28.34
CA LYS A 119 -9.40 -5.74 -28.68
C LYS A 119 -10.29 -6.91 -29.09
N ARG A 120 -11.49 -7.04 -28.51
CA ARG A 120 -12.44 -8.08 -28.93
C ARG A 120 -13.02 -7.79 -30.32
N GLU A 121 -13.38 -6.54 -30.59
CA GLU A 121 -13.87 -6.10 -31.90
C GLU A 121 -12.80 -6.35 -32.97
N GLU A 122 -11.56 -5.94 -32.74
CA GLU A 122 -10.40 -6.22 -33.62
C GLU A 122 -10.18 -7.73 -33.84
N GLN A 123 -10.28 -8.54 -32.78
CA GLN A 123 -10.14 -10.00 -32.89
C GLN A 123 -11.25 -10.62 -33.74
N VAL A 124 -12.49 -10.14 -33.60
CA VAL A 124 -13.62 -10.62 -34.40
C VAL A 124 -13.43 -10.22 -35.86
N GLU A 125 -13.07 -8.97 -36.15
CA GLU A 125 -12.78 -8.51 -37.51
C GLU A 125 -11.65 -9.33 -38.15
N MET A 126 -10.56 -9.56 -37.42
CA MET A 126 -9.44 -10.37 -37.90
C MET A 126 -9.87 -11.82 -38.20
N SER A 127 -10.72 -12.41 -37.35
CA SER A 127 -11.25 -13.76 -37.57
C SER A 127 -12.19 -13.82 -38.78
N GLN A 128 -13.02 -12.80 -38.99
CA GLN A 128 -13.90 -12.69 -40.14
C GLN A 128 -13.10 -12.56 -41.44
N LEU A 129 -12.06 -11.72 -41.46
CA LEU A 129 -11.18 -11.55 -42.61
C LEU A 129 -10.42 -12.84 -42.94
N ASP A 130 -9.92 -13.57 -41.94
CA ASP A 130 -9.25 -14.85 -42.17
C ASP A 130 -10.22 -15.91 -42.72
N SER A 131 -11.44 -15.94 -42.19
CA SER A 131 -12.50 -16.83 -42.69
C SER A 131 -12.85 -16.51 -44.14
N LEU A 132 -12.99 -15.22 -44.48
CA LEU A 132 -13.27 -14.77 -45.84
C LEU A 132 -12.13 -15.16 -46.80
N ARG A 133 -10.86 -14.95 -46.43
CA ARG A 133 -9.70 -15.34 -47.24
C ARG A 133 -9.70 -16.84 -47.56
N ARG A 134 -9.97 -17.68 -46.56
CA ARG A 134 -10.07 -19.14 -46.73
C ARG A 134 -11.24 -19.53 -47.63
N LEU A 135 -12.39 -18.89 -47.49
CA LEU A 135 -13.57 -19.14 -48.32
C LEU A 135 -13.33 -18.72 -49.77
N LEU A 136 -12.77 -17.53 -49.97
CA LEU A 136 -12.43 -17.02 -51.29
C LEU A 136 -11.50 -17.99 -52.01
N LEU A 137 -10.45 -18.50 -51.35
CA LEU A 137 -9.54 -19.48 -51.95
C LEU A 137 -10.25 -20.77 -52.39
N LYS A 138 -11.19 -21.28 -51.59
CA LYS A 138 -11.92 -22.53 -51.86
C LYS A 138 -13.07 -22.40 -52.85
N ALA A 139 -13.62 -21.21 -53.05
CA ALA A 139 -14.79 -21.00 -53.89
C ALA A 139 -14.43 -20.97 -55.38
N ASP A 140 -15.22 -21.66 -56.20
CA ASP A 140 -15.13 -21.65 -57.67
C ASP A 140 -16.02 -20.58 -58.31
N VAL A 141 -17.12 -20.23 -57.64
CA VAL A 141 -18.13 -19.25 -58.09
C VAL A 141 -18.35 -18.21 -56.99
N LEU A 142 -18.30 -16.93 -57.36
CA LEU A 142 -18.61 -15.79 -56.50
C LEU A 142 -19.91 -15.15 -56.94
N LEU A 143 -20.85 -15.00 -56.01
CA LEU A 143 -22.10 -14.27 -56.24
C LEU A 143 -22.03 -12.91 -55.56
N GLN A 144 -22.08 -11.86 -56.37
CA GLN A 144 -22.13 -10.48 -55.90
C GLN A 144 -23.56 -9.97 -55.96
N VAL A 145 -24.18 -9.82 -54.79
CA VAL A 145 -25.54 -9.30 -54.67
C VAL A 145 -25.50 -7.77 -54.68
N LEU A 146 -26.21 -7.15 -55.61
CA LEU A 146 -26.32 -5.70 -55.80
C LEU A 146 -27.73 -5.24 -55.44
N ASP A 147 -27.90 -4.11 -54.76
CA ASP A 147 -29.22 -3.49 -54.53
C ASP A 147 -29.63 -2.73 -55.80
N ALA A 148 -30.84 -2.95 -56.31
CA ALA A 148 -31.30 -2.35 -57.57
C ALA A 148 -31.34 -0.80 -57.55
N ARG A 149 -31.44 -0.19 -56.36
CA ARG A 149 -31.48 1.27 -56.18
C ARG A 149 -30.13 1.95 -56.37
N ASP A 150 -29.05 1.25 -56.02
CA ASP A 150 -27.68 1.72 -56.23
C ASP A 150 -26.73 0.53 -56.50
N PRO A 151 -26.80 -0.02 -57.72
CA PRO A 151 -25.99 -1.18 -58.09
C PRO A 151 -24.52 -0.83 -58.25
N LEU A 152 -24.17 0.44 -58.45
CA LEU A 152 -22.78 0.88 -58.56
C LEU A 152 -22.12 1.04 -57.19
N GLY A 153 -22.85 1.57 -56.19
CA GLY A 153 -22.33 1.71 -54.83
C GLY A 153 -22.15 0.38 -54.08
N CYS A 154 -22.93 -0.64 -54.43
CA CYS A 154 -22.78 -1.99 -53.87
C CYS A 154 -21.75 -2.88 -54.63
N ARG A 155 -21.15 -2.35 -55.70
CA ARG A 155 -20.18 -3.07 -56.53
C ARG A 155 -18.77 -2.95 -55.96
N CYS A 156 -17.98 -4.01 -56.07
CA CYS A 156 -16.63 -4.09 -55.50
C CYS A 156 -15.65 -4.49 -56.59
N LEU A 157 -15.10 -3.50 -57.30
CA LEU A 157 -14.28 -3.68 -58.49
C LEU A 157 -13.02 -4.52 -58.23
N GLU A 158 -12.41 -4.33 -57.05
CA GLU A 158 -11.21 -5.08 -56.62
C GLU A 158 -11.49 -6.59 -56.56
N LEU A 159 -12.66 -6.99 -56.06
CA LEU A 159 -13.06 -8.39 -55.99
C LEU A 159 -13.28 -8.98 -57.38
N GLU A 160 -13.76 -8.19 -58.34
CA GLU A 160 -13.98 -8.63 -59.72
C GLU A 160 -12.67 -8.84 -60.46
N VAL A 161 -11.73 -7.90 -60.31
CA VAL A 161 -10.38 -8.01 -60.87
C VAL A 161 -9.70 -9.24 -60.27
N TRP A 162 -9.72 -9.39 -58.94
CA TRP A 162 -9.13 -10.54 -58.26
C TRP A 162 -9.78 -11.87 -58.70
N ALA A 163 -11.10 -11.93 -58.81
CA ALA A 163 -11.81 -13.12 -59.27
C ALA A 163 -11.40 -13.49 -60.70
N LYS A 164 -11.28 -12.50 -61.60
CA LYS A 164 -10.87 -12.69 -62.99
C LYS A 164 -9.43 -13.16 -63.10
N GLU A 165 -8.51 -12.57 -62.35
CA GLU A 165 -7.10 -12.96 -62.28
C GLU A 165 -6.92 -14.40 -61.77
N ASN A 166 -7.75 -14.80 -60.80
CA ASN A 166 -7.75 -16.16 -60.25
C ASN A 166 -8.65 -17.14 -61.03
N GLY A 167 -9.20 -16.74 -62.17
CA GLY A 167 -10.02 -17.59 -63.05
C GLY A 167 -11.36 -18.05 -62.47
N LYS A 168 -11.89 -17.35 -61.46
CA LYS A 168 -13.15 -17.70 -60.78
C LYS A 168 -14.35 -17.12 -61.53
N ARG A 169 -15.48 -17.84 -61.48
CA ARG A 169 -16.71 -17.37 -62.12
C ARG A 169 -17.41 -16.35 -61.22
N LEU A 170 -17.63 -15.15 -61.73
CA LEU A 170 -18.35 -14.09 -61.03
C LEU A 170 -19.78 -13.95 -61.59
N VAL A 171 -20.78 -13.89 -60.72
CA VAL A 171 -22.20 -13.71 -61.07
C VAL A 171 -22.77 -12.53 -60.29
N PHE A 172 -23.40 -11.58 -60.97
CA PHE A 172 -24.11 -10.48 -60.33
C PHE A 172 -25.58 -10.84 -60.12
N VAL A 173 -26.09 -10.62 -58.91
CA VAL A 173 -27.49 -10.83 -58.55
C VAL A 173 -28.08 -9.50 -58.15
N LEU A 174 -29.00 -8.96 -58.97
CA LEU A 174 -29.73 -7.76 -58.59
C LEU A 174 -30.82 -8.15 -57.57
N SER A 175 -30.86 -7.45 -56.44
CA SER A 175 -31.83 -7.63 -55.35
C SER A 175 -32.72 -6.41 -55.21
N LYS A 176 -33.95 -6.61 -54.71
CA LYS A 176 -34.97 -5.56 -54.48
C LYS A 176 -35.39 -4.80 -55.75
N CYS A 177 -35.67 -5.54 -56.82
CA CYS A 177 -36.09 -4.97 -58.10
C CYS A 177 -37.52 -4.39 -58.09
N ASP A 178 -38.28 -4.61 -57.01
CA ASP A 178 -39.66 -4.19 -56.82
C ASP A 178 -39.83 -2.81 -56.19
N LEU A 179 -38.73 -2.22 -55.70
CA LEU A 179 -38.69 -0.97 -54.93
C LEU A 179 -38.38 0.27 -55.77
#